data_AF-A0A7C3SRN8-F1
#
_entry.id   AF-A0A7C3SRN8-F1
#
_cell.length_a   1.000
_cell.length_b   1.000
_cell.length_c   1.000
_cell.angle_alpha   90.00
_cell.angle_beta   90.00
_cell.angle_gamma   90.00
#
_symmetry.space_group_name_H-M   'P 1'
#
loop_
_entity.id
_entity.type
_entity.pdbx_description
1 polymer ?
#
loop_
_entity_poly.entity_id
_entity_poly.type
_entity_poly.pdbx_seq_one_letter_code
_entity_poly.pdbx_strand_id
1 'polypeptide(L)' 'MKTDNKIVYRDGLKGIICDWAGTTVDFGSISPVSAFEEAFKDFGFEITRDEIRRFMGMFKF' A
#
# COMPACT_ATOMS: atom_id res chain seq x y z
N MET A 1 -35.74 -28.74 6.85
CA MET A 1 -34.51 -28.95 6.05
C MET A 1 -33.86 -27.60 5.84
N LYS A 2 -32.63 -27.38 6.33
CA LYS A 2 -31.85 -26.17 6.02
C LYS A 2 -31.19 -26.41 4.66
N THR A 3 -31.55 -25.61 3.66
CA THR A 3 -30.88 -25.62 2.35
C THR A 3 -29.54 -24.93 2.52
N ASP A 4 -28.47 -25.72 2.61
CA ASP A 4 -27.10 -25.23 2.64
C ASP A 4 -26.74 -24.66 1.26
N ASN A 5 -26.95 -23.35 1.08
CA ASN A 5 -26.43 -22.59 -0.05
C ASN A 5 -24.90 -22.49 0.07
N LYS A 6 -24.18 -23.56 -0.30
CA LYS A 6 -22.73 -23.49 -0.52
C LYS A 6 -22.47 -22.75 -1.83
N ILE A 7 -21.84 -21.58 -1.74
CA ILE A 7 -21.28 -20.89 -2.90
C ILE A 7 -20.14 -21.77 -3.45
N VAL A 8 -20.34 -22.34 -4.63
CA VAL A 8 -19.31 -23.11 -5.35
C VAL A 8 -18.53 -22.14 -6.22
N TYR A 9 -17.33 -21.74 -5.78
CA TYR A 9 -16.42 -20.98 -6.63
C TYR A 9 -15.87 -21.91 -7.72
N ARG A 10 -16.12 -21.60 -9.00
CA ARG A 10 -15.48 -22.30 -10.14
C ARG A 10 -13.96 -22.13 -10.05
N ASP A 11 -13.18 -23.13 -10.42
CA ASP A 11 -11.72 -23.00 -10.50
C ASP A 11 -11.32 -21.92 -11.53
N GLY A 12 -10.37 -21.04 -11.17
CA GLY A 12 -9.81 -19.99 -12.05
C GLY A 12 -9.72 -18.59 -11.41
N LEU A 13 -8.81 -17.74 -11.90
CA LEU A 13 -8.58 -16.36 -11.42
C LEU A 13 -9.89 -15.55 -11.44
N LYS A 14 -10.24 -14.95 -10.30
CA LYS A 14 -11.51 -14.21 -10.13
C LYS A 14 -11.36 -12.69 -10.15
N GLY A 15 -10.14 -12.19 -9.96
CA GLY A 15 -9.87 -10.77 -9.95
C GLY A 15 -8.48 -10.48 -9.43
N ILE A 16 -8.06 -9.24 -9.60
CA ILE A 16 -6.80 -8.69 -9.09
C ILE A 16 -7.16 -7.42 -8.33
N ILE A 17 -6.63 -7.27 -7.13
CA ILE A 17 -6.70 -6.03 -6.37
C ILE A 17 -5.30 -5.44 -6.40
N CYS A 18 -5.19 -4.22 -6.91
CA CYS A 18 -3.92 -3.52 -7.02
C CYS A 18 -3.87 -2.38 -6.01
N ASP A 19 -2.70 -2.18 -5.42
CA ASP A 19 -2.37 -0.94 -4.74
C ASP A 19 -2.10 0.19 -5.75
N TRP A 20 -1.95 1.41 -5.25
CA TRP A 20 -1.70 2.59 -6.08
C TRP A 20 -0.20 2.84 -6.28
N ALA A 21 0.44 3.48 -5.32
CA ALA A 21 1.80 4.02 -5.46
C ALA A 21 2.85 2.90 -5.55
N GLY A 22 3.59 2.86 -6.65
CA GLY A 22 4.56 1.80 -6.95
C GLY A 22 3.95 0.53 -7.54
N THR A 23 2.62 0.44 -7.71
CA THR A 23 1.94 -0.71 -8.33
C THR A 23 1.21 -0.32 -9.62
N THR A 24 0.31 0.66 -9.57
CA THR A 24 -0.45 1.13 -10.74
C THR A 24 -0.09 2.55 -11.15
N VAL A 25 0.37 3.36 -10.21
CA VAL A 25 0.78 4.76 -10.40
C VAL A 25 2.05 5.06 -9.61
N ASP A 26 2.62 6.25 -9.78
CA ASP A 26 3.79 6.73 -9.04
C ASP A 26 4.98 5.77 -9.09
N PHE A 27 5.69 5.76 -10.22
CA PHE A 27 6.85 4.89 -10.44
C PHE A 27 7.88 5.09 -9.32
N GLY A 28 8.18 4.02 -8.58
CA GLY A 28 9.10 4.05 -7.44
C GLY A 28 8.47 4.48 -6.11
N SER A 29 7.16 4.74 -6.05
CA SER A 29 6.45 5.20 -4.85
C SER A 29 7.17 6.42 -4.24
N ILE A 30 7.42 7.43 -5.08
CA ILE A 30 8.26 8.58 -4.72
C ILE A 30 7.44 9.61 -3.94
N SER A 31 6.18 9.78 -4.31
CA SER A 31 5.28 10.76 -3.68
C SER A 31 5.18 10.59 -2.16
N PRO A 32 4.88 9.38 -1.61
CA PRO A 32 4.84 9.22 -0.16
C PRO A 32 6.22 9.38 0.48
N VAL A 33 7.31 8.99 -0.20
CA VAL A 33 8.66 9.18 0.32
C VAL A 33 8.98 10.67 0.50
N SER A 34 8.75 11.49 -0.52
CA SER A 34 9.00 12.93 -0.45
C SER A 34 8.12 13.63 0.58
N ALA A 35 6.86 13.21 0.73
CA ALA A 35 5.97 13.75 1.77
C ALA A 35 6.52 13.51 3.19
N PHE A 36 7.09 12.33 3.46
CA PHE A 36 7.75 12.07 4.74
C PHE A 36 9.06 12.83 4.87
N GLU A 37 9.91 12.89 3.83
CA GLU A 37 11.14 13.68 3.86
C GLU A 37 10.85 15.14 4.26
N GLU A 38 9.84 15.77 3.64
CA GLU A 38 9.43 17.15 3.94
C GLU A 38 8.86 17.27 5.36
N ALA A 39 7.92 16.41 5.73
CA ALA A 39 7.31 16.45 7.06
C ALA A 39 8.33 16.31 8.19
N PHE A 40 9.30 15.41 8.08
CA PHE A 40 10.33 15.25 9.12
C PHE A 40 11.35 16.39 9.13
N LYS A 41 11.67 16.95 7.95
CA LYS A 41 12.55 18.12 7.83
C LYS A 41 11.95 19.34 8.53
N ASP A 42 10.64 19.52 8.50
CA ASP A 42 9.95 20.62 9.22
C ASP A 42 10.14 20.55 10.74
N PHE A 43 10.44 19.38 11.29
CA PHE A 43 10.78 19.18 12.70
C PHE A 43 12.30 19.09 12.97
N GLY A 44 13.13 19.36 11.96
CA GLY A 44 14.59 19.35 12.08
C GLY A 44 15.23 17.96 12.07
N PHE A 45 14.52 16.94 11.58
CA PHE A 45 15.07 15.59 11.44
C PHE A 45 15.53 15.34 10.00
N GLU A 46 16.77 14.88 9.85
CA GLU A 46 17.25 14.28 8.60
C GLU A 46 17.06 12.77 8.67
N ILE A 47 16.20 12.24 7.82
CA ILE A 47 15.92 10.81 7.71
C ILE A 47 16.23 10.31 6.31
N THR A 48 16.67 9.06 6.21
CA THR A 48 17.00 8.46 4.92
C THR A 48 15.77 7.90 4.22
N ARG A 49 15.82 7.84 2.88
CA ARG A 49 14.77 7.19 2.08
C ARG A 49 14.55 5.74 2.46
N ASP A 50 15.60 5.02 2.83
CA ASP A 50 15.52 3.61 3.24
C ASP A 50 14.73 3.46 4.55
N GLU A 51 14.89 4.39 5.49
CA GLU A 51 14.11 4.41 6.73
C GLU A 51 12.64 4.69 6.48
N ILE A 52 12.33 5.66 5.61
CA ILE A 52 10.94 5.98 5.22
C ILE A 52 10.28 4.78 4.53
N ARG A 53 11.01 4.13 3.60
CA ARG A 53 10.48 3.03 2.78
C ARG A 53 10.08 1.81 3.60
N ARG A 54 10.69 1.58 4.77
CA ARG A 54 10.34 0.47 5.68
C ARG A 54 8.87 0.46 6.12
N PHE A 55 8.21 1.62 6.09
CA PHE A 55 6.82 1.77 6.57
C PHE A 55 5.79 2.04 5.46
N MET A 56 6.18 1.89 4.18
CA MET A 56 5.26 2.10 3.05
C MET A 56 4.19 1.00 2.99
N GLY A 57 2.97 1.39 2.60
CA GLY A 57 1.81 0.49 2.54
C GLY A 57 1.15 0.20 3.89
N MET A 58 1.75 0.61 5.02
CA MET A 58 1.09 0.52 6.33
C MET A 58 0.00 1.57 6.47
N PHE A 59 -1.13 1.14 7.03
CA PHE A 59 -2.21 2.02 7.45
C PHE A 59 -1.71 2.95 8.57
N LYS A 60 -2.03 4.25 8.45
CA LYS A 60 -1.65 5.29 9.42
C LYS A 60 -2.94 5.82 10.04
N PHE A 61 -3.11 5.59 11.34
CA PHE A 61 -4.22 6.09 12.15
C PHE A 61 -3.80 7.39 12.85
#